data_AF-A0A534M6I2-F1
#
_entry.id   AF-A0A534M6I2-F1
#
_cell.length_a   1.000
_cell.length_b   1.000
_cell.length_c   1.000
_cell.angle_alpha   90.00
_cell.angle_beta   90.00
_cell.angle_gamma   90.00
#
_symmetry.space_group_name_H-M   'P 1'
#
loop_
_entity.id
_entity.type
_entity.pdbx_description
1 polymer ?
#
loop_
_entity_poly.entity_id
_entity_poly.type
_entity_poly.pdbx_seq_one_letter_code
_entity_poly.pdbx_strand_id
1 'polypeptide(L)'
;MILERGWAEEVSFTDSGARVRGSIEAMPGGDVETCHRLRGILSKLLEAKTKHRVRLAEVECVSTGGRECVGVTALADMVRALREVTKAEAVAVVNRDGGIVAAELPRNVSQETFSIMCAAILGAGMTAATELGHTAPHRVLLESDDATVVIQEIGRRAMVVLVVPPERVVSDLDAAISRFAQAAAKDLD
;
A
#
# COMPACT_ATOMS: atom_id res chain seq x y z
N MET A 1 4.22 -19.42 -18.58
CA MET A 1 3.19 -20.29 -17.96
C MET A 1 1.76 -19.76 -18.05
N ILE A 2 1.41 -18.54 -17.62
CA ILE A 2 0.02 -18.03 -17.73
C ILE A 2 -0.41 -17.90 -19.19
N LEU A 3 0.37 -17.17 -20.00
CA LEU A 3 0.09 -16.93 -21.41
C LEU A 3 0.20 -18.22 -22.25
N GLU A 4 1.30 -18.96 -22.08
CA GLU A 4 1.56 -20.21 -22.81
C GLU A 4 0.51 -21.30 -22.58
N ARG A 5 -0.19 -21.27 -21.44
CA ARG A 5 -1.27 -22.22 -21.12
C ARG A 5 -2.66 -21.65 -21.41
N GLY A 6 -2.75 -20.48 -22.03
CA GLY A 6 -4.01 -19.86 -22.45
C GLY A 6 -4.90 -19.36 -21.31
N TRP A 7 -4.34 -19.06 -20.13
CA TRP A 7 -5.14 -18.52 -19.00
C TRP A 7 -5.51 -17.05 -19.18
N ALA A 8 -4.71 -16.32 -19.96
CA ALA A 8 -4.94 -14.93 -20.32
C ALA A 8 -4.27 -14.63 -21.66
N GLU A 9 -4.79 -13.65 -22.39
CA GLU A 9 -4.14 -13.10 -23.59
C GLU A 9 -2.96 -12.20 -23.22
N GLU A 10 -3.13 -11.39 -22.17
CA GLU A 10 -2.12 -10.45 -21.71
C GLU A 10 -2.18 -10.31 -20.18
N VAL A 11 -1.01 -10.21 -19.55
CA VAL A 11 -0.89 -9.89 -18.11
C VAL A 11 0.17 -8.83 -17.95
N SER A 12 -0.18 -7.72 -17.31
CA SER A 12 0.77 -6.69 -16.90
C SER A 12 0.81 -6.60 -15.37
N PHE A 13 2.02 -6.52 -14.82
CA PHE A 13 2.24 -6.33 -13.39
C PHE A 13 2.67 -4.90 -13.14
N THR A 14 2.07 -4.31 -12.12
CA THR A 14 2.43 -3.00 -11.56
C THR A 14 2.92 -3.21 -10.13
N ASP A 15 3.45 -2.17 -9.50
CA ASP A 15 3.87 -2.28 -8.10
C ASP A 15 2.66 -2.36 -7.14
N SER A 16 1.48 -1.90 -7.59
CA SER A 16 0.24 -1.93 -6.82
C SER A 16 -0.72 -3.05 -7.22
N GLY A 17 -0.35 -3.96 -8.14
CA GLY A 17 -1.25 -5.03 -8.57
C GLY A 17 -0.95 -5.63 -9.95
N ALA A 18 -1.97 -6.21 -10.56
CA ALA A 18 -1.90 -6.83 -11.88
C ALA A 18 -3.15 -6.50 -12.70
N ARG A 19 -2.96 -6.36 -14.02
CA ARG A 19 -4.03 -6.22 -15.00
C ARG A 19 -4.00 -7.40 -15.94
N VAL A 20 -5.17 -7.92 -16.29
CA VAL A 20 -5.33 -9.11 -17.12
C VAL A 20 -6.35 -8.86 -18.21
N ARG A 21 -5.94 -9.12 -19.44
CA ARG A 21 -6.81 -9.11 -20.60
C ARG A 21 -7.03 -10.53 -21.13
N GLY A 22 -8.25 -10.80 -21.61
CA GLY A 22 -8.61 -12.08 -22.20
C GLY A 22 -8.49 -13.24 -21.22
N SER A 23 -8.84 -13.01 -19.94
CA SER A 23 -8.84 -14.08 -18.94
C SER A 23 -9.84 -15.17 -19.32
N ILE A 24 -9.42 -16.43 -19.32
CA ILE A 24 -10.30 -17.58 -19.56
C ILE A 24 -11.36 -17.76 -18.44
N GLU A 25 -11.13 -17.16 -17.28
CA GLU A 25 -12.05 -17.21 -16.14
C GLU A 25 -13.12 -16.12 -16.22
N ALA A 26 -12.93 -15.09 -17.03
CA ALA A 26 -13.90 -14.02 -17.19
C ALA A 26 -15.09 -14.51 -18.02
N MET A 27 -16.29 -14.35 -17.46
CA MET A 27 -17.55 -14.62 -18.14
C MET A 27 -18.36 -13.31 -18.22
N PRO A 28 -18.32 -12.61 -19.37
CA PRO A 28 -19.02 -11.34 -19.54
C PRO A 28 -20.52 -11.44 -19.24
N GLY A 29 -21.07 -10.44 -18.57
CA GLY A 29 -22.50 -10.37 -18.25
C GLY A 29 -22.91 -11.14 -17.00
N GLY A 30 -21.95 -11.43 -16.11
CA GLY A 30 -22.23 -11.96 -14.78
C GLY A 30 -22.37 -10.85 -13.74
N ASP A 31 -23.10 -11.15 -12.66
CA ASP A 31 -23.30 -10.20 -11.55
C ASP A 31 -22.19 -10.27 -10.48
N VAL A 32 -21.19 -11.12 -10.69
CA VAL A 32 -20.08 -11.36 -9.75
C VAL A 32 -18.75 -11.42 -10.49
N GLU A 33 -17.67 -11.06 -9.81
CA GLU A 33 -16.33 -11.22 -10.33
C GLU A 33 -15.93 -12.70 -10.34
N THR A 34 -15.40 -13.19 -11.47
CA THR A 34 -15.18 -14.64 -11.66
C THR A 34 -13.71 -15.06 -11.73
N CYS A 35 -12.76 -14.11 -11.70
CA CYS A 35 -11.32 -14.32 -11.96
C CYS A 35 -10.53 -14.88 -10.76
N HIS A 36 -11.19 -15.65 -9.89
CA HIS A 36 -10.68 -16.02 -8.57
C HIS A 36 -9.48 -16.97 -8.57
N ARG A 37 -9.31 -17.84 -9.59
CA ARG A 37 -8.18 -18.77 -9.66
C ARG A 37 -6.95 -18.06 -10.19
N LEU A 38 -7.10 -17.20 -11.18
CA LEU A 38 -6.03 -16.36 -11.69
C LEU A 38 -5.54 -15.40 -10.60
N ARG A 39 -6.45 -14.87 -9.78
CA ARG A 39 -6.11 -14.07 -8.58
C ARG A 39 -5.10 -14.75 -7.67
N GLY A 40 -5.25 -16.06 -7.41
CA GLY A 40 -4.31 -16.83 -6.59
C GLY A 40 -2.92 -16.98 -7.22
N ILE A 41 -2.89 -17.23 -8.54
CA ILE A 41 -1.63 -17.33 -9.30
C ILE A 41 -0.92 -15.98 -9.34
N LEU A 42 -1.63 -14.89 -9.65
CA LEU A 42 -1.10 -13.53 -9.69
C LEU A 42 -0.58 -13.10 -8.32
N SER A 43 -1.32 -13.43 -7.25
CA SER A 43 -0.87 -13.19 -5.88
C SER A 43 0.47 -13.86 -5.62
N LYS A 44 0.63 -15.15 -5.98
CA LYS A 44 1.91 -15.88 -5.80
C LYS A 44 3.06 -15.30 -6.62
N LEU A 45 2.79 -14.82 -7.83
CA LEU A 45 3.81 -14.16 -8.66
C LEU A 45 4.24 -12.81 -8.08
N LEU A 46 3.28 -12.03 -7.56
CA LEU A 46 3.57 -10.78 -6.87
C LEU A 46 4.33 -11.03 -5.57
N GLU A 47 3.95 -12.03 -4.76
CA GLU A 47 4.69 -12.42 -3.55
C GLU A 47 6.16 -12.73 -3.84
N ALA A 48 6.45 -13.42 -4.94
CA ALA A 48 7.81 -13.71 -5.37
C ALA A 48 8.61 -12.44 -5.72
N LYS A 49 7.94 -11.41 -6.27
CA LYS A 49 8.55 -10.11 -6.59
C LYS A 49 8.73 -9.23 -5.35
N THR A 50 7.70 -9.13 -4.51
CA THR A 50 7.65 -8.16 -3.40
C THR A 50 8.22 -8.68 -2.08
N LYS A 51 8.47 -10.00 -1.98
CA LYS A 51 9.02 -10.67 -0.78
C LYS A 51 8.16 -10.53 0.48
N HIS A 52 6.87 -10.28 0.32
CA HIS A 52 5.86 -10.35 1.39
C HIS A 52 4.59 -11.00 0.86
N ARG A 53 3.67 -11.37 1.76
CA ARG A 53 2.40 -11.97 1.38
C ARG A 53 1.55 -10.95 0.62
N VAL A 54 0.89 -11.38 -0.44
CA VAL A 54 0.07 -10.49 -1.28
C VAL A 54 -1.31 -11.11 -1.43
N ARG A 55 -2.32 -10.29 -1.15
CA ARG A 55 -3.71 -10.58 -1.49
C ARG A 55 -4.15 -9.57 -2.53
N LEU A 56 -4.86 -10.03 -3.56
CA LEU A 56 -5.42 -9.15 -4.57
C LEU A 56 -6.90 -8.92 -4.29
N ALA A 57 -7.31 -7.66 -4.31
CA ALA A 57 -8.69 -7.22 -4.38
C ALA A 57 -9.01 -6.91 -5.85
N GLU A 58 -10.07 -7.50 -6.38
CA GLU A 58 -10.53 -7.19 -7.74
C GLU A 58 -11.30 -5.85 -7.67
N VAL A 59 -10.84 -4.87 -8.43
CA VAL A 59 -11.45 -3.53 -8.50
C VAL A 59 -12.16 -3.28 -9.83
N GLU A 60 -11.79 -4.03 -10.86
CA GLU A 60 -12.51 -4.12 -12.13
C GLU A 60 -12.45 -5.57 -12.64
N CYS A 61 -13.53 -6.03 -13.26
CA CYS A 61 -13.60 -7.38 -13.82
C CYS A 61 -14.40 -7.36 -15.12
N VAL A 62 -13.92 -8.08 -16.14
CA VAL A 62 -14.65 -8.19 -17.41
C VAL A 62 -16.03 -8.84 -17.21
N SER A 63 -16.15 -9.74 -16.23
CA SER A 63 -17.42 -10.40 -15.92
C SER A 63 -18.51 -9.43 -15.51
N THR A 64 -18.14 -8.37 -14.78
CA THR A 64 -19.05 -7.33 -14.27
C THR A 64 -19.08 -6.07 -15.15
N GLY A 65 -18.58 -6.15 -16.38
CA GLY A 65 -18.64 -5.05 -17.37
C GLY A 65 -17.38 -4.18 -17.47
N GLY A 66 -16.28 -4.55 -16.79
CA GLY A 66 -14.96 -3.94 -16.94
C GLY A 66 -14.35 -4.21 -18.32
N ARG A 67 -13.38 -3.38 -18.72
CA ARG A 67 -12.63 -3.57 -19.99
C ARG A 67 -11.57 -4.66 -19.89
N GLU A 68 -11.02 -4.82 -18.69
CA GLU A 68 -10.02 -5.82 -18.32
C GLU A 68 -10.23 -6.20 -16.85
N CYS A 69 -9.57 -7.26 -16.38
CA CYS A 69 -9.61 -7.64 -14.98
C CYS A 69 -8.45 -6.97 -14.25
N VAL A 70 -8.75 -6.12 -13.27
CA VAL A 70 -7.76 -5.36 -12.51
C VAL A 70 -7.80 -5.84 -11.06
N GLY A 71 -6.71 -6.45 -10.64
CA GLY A 71 -6.47 -6.79 -9.24
C GLY A 71 -5.45 -5.84 -8.64
N VAL A 72 -5.80 -5.14 -7.57
CA VAL A 72 -4.85 -4.34 -6.79
C VAL A 72 -4.46 -5.09 -5.52
N THR A 73 -3.26 -4.86 -5.00
CA THR A 73 -2.89 -5.45 -3.71
C THR A 73 -3.81 -4.88 -2.63
N ALA A 74 -4.20 -5.73 -1.67
CA ALA A 74 -5.05 -5.30 -0.56
C ALA A 74 -4.44 -4.11 0.18
N LEU A 75 -3.11 -4.07 0.31
CA LEU A 75 -2.40 -2.94 0.91
C LEU A 75 -2.51 -1.66 0.07
N ALA A 76 -2.39 -1.73 -1.26
CA ALA A 76 -2.58 -0.57 -2.12
C ALA A 76 -4.01 -0.02 -2.03
N ASP A 77 -5.01 -0.90 -2.01
CA ASP A 77 -6.41 -0.48 -1.82
C ASP A 77 -6.65 0.15 -0.44
N MET A 78 -6.08 -0.42 0.62
CA MET A 78 -6.13 0.17 1.96
C MET A 78 -5.43 1.54 2.02
N VAL A 79 -4.29 1.72 1.34
CA VAL A 79 -3.58 3.00 1.27
C VAL A 79 -4.44 4.06 0.59
N ARG A 80 -5.08 3.72 -0.53
CA ARG A 80 -6.04 4.59 -1.21
C ARG A 80 -7.20 4.96 -0.31
N ALA A 81 -7.84 3.98 0.34
CA ALA A 81 -8.94 4.22 1.26
C ALA A 81 -8.53 5.10 2.47
N LEU A 82 -7.34 4.88 3.03
CA LEU A 82 -6.81 5.69 4.12
C LEU A 82 -6.60 7.14 3.66
N ARG A 83 -6.05 7.36 2.46
CA ARG A 83 -5.88 8.69 1.88
C ARG A 83 -7.20 9.44 1.78
N GLU A 84 -8.24 8.79 1.26
CA GLU A 84 -9.58 9.37 1.11
C GLU A 84 -10.22 9.72 2.46
N VAL A 85 -10.21 8.80 3.42
CA VAL A 85 -10.82 8.99 4.75
C VAL A 85 -10.10 10.09 5.54
N THR A 86 -8.78 10.14 5.45
CA THR A 86 -7.97 11.13 6.17
C THR A 86 -7.86 12.47 5.43
N LYS A 87 -8.28 12.51 4.15
CA LYS A 87 -8.03 13.63 3.23
C LYS A 87 -6.56 14.00 3.14
N ALA A 88 -5.69 13.00 3.24
CA ALA A 88 -4.25 13.18 3.15
C ALA A 88 -3.83 13.56 1.73
N GLU A 89 -2.81 14.42 1.62
CA GLU A 89 -2.15 14.71 0.36
C GLU A 89 -1.42 13.46 -0.16
N ALA A 90 -0.73 12.78 0.75
CA ALA A 90 0.07 11.61 0.49
C ALA A 90 -0.08 10.55 1.57
N VAL A 91 -0.07 9.28 1.16
CA VAL A 91 -0.04 8.11 2.05
C VAL A 91 0.93 7.08 1.49
N ALA A 92 1.79 6.52 2.33
CA ALA A 92 2.68 5.43 1.93
C ALA A 92 2.84 4.40 3.04
N VAL A 93 3.03 3.14 2.65
CA VAL A 93 3.57 2.08 3.50
C VAL A 93 4.95 1.74 2.98
N VAL A 94 5.93 1.85 3.88
CA VAL A 94 7.34 1.77 3.57
C VAL A 94 7.99 0.77 4.52
N ASN A 95 8.91 -0.06 4.03
CA ASN A 95 9.77 -0.88 4.87
C ASN A 95 10.73 -0.01 5.68
N ARG A 96 11.27 -0.55 6.78
CA ARG A 96 12.27 0.17 7.61
C ARG A 96 13.56 0.52 6.88
N ASP A 97 13.85 -0.12 5.75
CA ASP A 97 15.00 0.18 4.88
C ASP A 97 14.70 1.23 3.80
N GLY A 98 13.47 1.78 3.76
CA GLY A 98 13.04 2.73 2.73
C GLY A 98 12.40 2.08 1.51
N GLY A 99 12.32 0.74 1.44
CA GLY A 99 11.64 0.04 0.34
C GLY A 99 10.13 0.35 0.29
N ILE A 100 9.63 0.73 -0.88
CA ILE A 100 8.21 1.04 -1.07
C ILE A 100 7.40 -0.25 -1.06
N VAL A 101 6.34 -0.32 -0.25
CA VAL A 101 5.38 -1.43 -0.26
C VAL A 101 4.10 -1.04 -0.99
N ALA A 102 3.55 0.13 -0.67
CA ALA A 102 2.41 0.73 -1.36
C ALA A 102 2.43 2.24 -1.14
N ALA A 103 2.11 3.04 -2.15
CA ALA A 103 2.08 4.49 -2.00
C ALA A 103 1.07 5.16 -2.93
N GLU A 104 0.42 6.20 -2.40
CA GLU A 104 -0.42 7.16 -3.11
C GLU A 104 0.17 8.54 -2.85
N LEU A 105 1.02 8.99 -3.79
CA LEU A 105 1.81 10.21 -3.71
C LEU A 105 1.49 11.13 -4.91
N PRO A 106 1.63 12.45 -4.78
CA PRO A 106 1.55 13.36 -5.92
C PRO A 106 2.51 12.98 -7.04
N ARG A 107 2.09 13.16 -8.31
CA ARG A 107 2.87 12.70 -9.49
C ARG A 107 4.24 13.34 -9.63
N ASN A 108 4.44 14.52 -9.04
CA ASN A 108 5.70 15.25 -9.03
C ASN A 108 6.65 14.82 -7.90
N VAL A 109 6.25 13.87 -7.04
CA VAL A 109 7.04 13.38 -5.92
C VAL A 109 7.68 12.03 -6.28
N SER A 110 9.00 11.93 -6.09
CA SER A 110 9.72 10.66 -6.19
C SER A 110 9.35 9.77 -5.02
N GLN A 111 8.68 8.65 -5.30
CA GLN A 111 8.29 7.69 -4.26
C GLN A 111 9.51 7.14 -3.52
N GLU A 112 10.58 6.80 -4.26
CA GLU A 112 11.80 6.22 -3.70
C GLU A 112 12.49 7.19 -2.74
N THR A 113 12.69 8.43 -3.19
CA THR A 113 13.33 9.46 -2.36
C THR A 113 12.50 9.77 -1.13
N PHE A 114 11.18 9.94 -1.30
CA PHE A 114 10.27 10.22 -0.19
C PHE A 114 10.28 9.09 0.85
N SER A 115 10.20 7.84 0.40
CA SER A 115 10.20 6.65 1.26
C SER A 115 11.50 6.47 2.03
N ILE A 116 12.66 6.63 1.38
CA ILE A 116 13.97 6.56 2.04
C ILE A 116 14.11 7.64 3.11
N MET A 117 13.70 8.88 2.81
CA MET A 117 13.76 9.97 3.78
C MET A 117 12.87 9.71 5.00
N CYS A 118 11.64 9.21 4.81
CA CYS A 118 10.75 8.89 5.92
C CYS A 118 11.32 7.79 6.82
N ALA A 119 11.90 6.74 6.22
CA ALA A 119 12.58 5.69 6.98
C ALA A 119 13.76 6.23 7.79
N ALA A 120 14.57 7.11 7.17
CA ALA A 120 15.69 7.76 7.83
C ALA A 120 15.25 8.66 8.99
N ILE A 121 14.15 9.42 8.85
CA ILE A 121 13.62 10.29 9.90
C ILE A 121 13.19 9.48 11.12
N LEU A 122 12.41 8.41 10.94
CA LEU A 122 12.02 7.56 12.05
C LEU A 122 13.25 6.95 12.73
N GLY A 123 14.20 6.42 11.94
CA GLY A 123 15.45 5.87 12.46
C GLY A 123 16.25 6.88 13.27
N ALA A 124 16.41 8.12 12.77
CA ALA A 124 17.11 9.19 13.47
C ALA A 124 16.41 9.57 14.78
N GLY A 125 15.07 9.65 14.78
CA GLY A 125 14.29 9.89 15.99
C GLY A 125 14.46 8.78 17.04
N MET A 126 14.51 7.52 16.59
CA MET A 126 14.82 6.38 17.46
C MET A 126 16.21 6.48 18.07
N THR A 127 17.23 6.72 17.26
CA THR A 127 18.60 6.89 17.75
C THR A 127 18.68 8.04 18.75
N ALA A 128 18.16 9.22 18.40
CA ALA A 128 18.20 10.40 19.28
C ALA A 128 17.56 10.15 20.66
N ALA A 129 16.42 9.46 20.71
CA ALA A 129 15.79 9.10 21.98
C ALA A 129 16.65 8.11 22.79
N THR A 130 17.19 7.08 22.13
CA THR A 130 17.97 6.04 22.81
C THR A 130 19.35 6.50 23.27
N GLU A 131 19.98 7.46 22.58
CA GLU A 131 21.23 8.10 23.01
C GLU A 131 21.05 8.83 24.36
N LEU A 132 19.83 9.30 24.66
CA LEU A 132 19.47 9.91 25.94
C LEU A 132 18.94 8.88 26.96
N GLY A 133 18.98 7.58 26.65
CA GLY A 133 18.49 6.51 27.52
C GLY A 133 16.97 6.36 27.57
N HIS A 134 16.24 7.03 26.66
CA HIS A 134 14.79 6.85 26.54
C HIS A 134 14.43 5.65 25.66
N THR A 135 13.19 5.17 25.79
CA THR A 135 12.63 4.17 24.88
C THR A 135 12.50 4.75 23.48
N ALA A 136 12.82 3.96 22.45
CA ALA A 136 12.66 4.36 21.06
C ALA A 136 11.17 4.69 20.76
N PRO A 137 10.88 5.81 20.07
CA PRO A 137 9.52 6.16 19.68
C PRO A 137 9.04 5.25 18.56
N HIS A 138 7.75 4.93 18.58
CA HIS A 138 7.06 4.20 17.52
C HIS A 138 6.41 5.13 16.47
N ARG A 139 6.52 6.45 16.69
CA ARG A 139 5.88 7.49 15.87
C ARG A 139 6.68 8.77 15.93
N VAL A 140 6.79 9.45 14.79
CA VAL A 140 7.33 10.81 14.66
C VAL A 140 6.27 11.69 14.00
N LEU A 141 6.15 12.93 14.49
CA LEU A 141 5.35 14.00 13.88
C LEU A 141 6.31 15.09 13.43
N LEU A 142 6.19 15.50 12.16
CA LEU A 142 6.93 16.63 11.59
C LEU A 142 5.90 17.70 11.26
N GLU A 143 5.99 18.84 11.92
CA GLU A 143 5.08 19.96 11.74
C GLU A 143 5.79 21.06 10.96
N SER A 144 5.17 21.47 9.87
CA SER A 144 5.55 22.62 9.04
C SER A 144 4.37 23.58 8.98
N ASP A 145 4.61 24.81 8.50
CA ASP A 145 3.56 25.82 8.34
C ASP A 145 2.43 25.39 7.39
N ASP A 146 2.72 24.46 6.47
CA ASP A 146 1.84 24.04 5.37
C ASP A 146 1.47 22.55 5.39
N ALA A 147 2.01 21.76 6.32
CA ALA A 147 1.72 20.34 6.42
C ALA A 147 2.12 19.74 7.77
N THR A 148 1.48 18.62 8.11
CA THR A 148 1.94 17.71 9.15
C THR A 148 2.20 16.35 8.56
N VAL A 149 3.42 15.84 8.74
CA VAL A 149 3.82 14.49 8.33
C VAL A 149 3.81 13.58 9.55
N VAL A 150 3.03 12.50 9.47
CA VAL A 150 2.98 11.44 10.47
C VAL A 150 3.76 10.25 9.93
N ILE A 151 4.76 9.79 10.68
CA ILE A 151 5.49 8.53 10.39
C ILE A 151 5.29 7.61 11.58
N GLN A 152 4.64 6.46 11.38
CA GLN A 152 4.31 5.53 12.46
C GLN A 152 4.63 4.08 12.08
N GLU A 153 5.21 3.33 13.00
CA GLU A 153 5.51 1.91 12.79
C GLU A 153 4.26 1.06 12.53
N ILE A 154 4.40 0.09 11.63
CA ILE A 154 3.44 -0.99 11.39
C ILE A 154 4.17 -2.32 11.60
N GLY A 155 3.82 -3.02 12.68
CA GLY A 155 4.47 -4.27 13.03
C GLY A 155 5.98 -4.11 13.17
N ARG A 156 6.74 -5.12 12.73
CA ARG A 156 8.21 -5.15 12.92
C ARG A 156 9.02 -4.66 11.72
N ARG A 157 8.39 -4.53 10.56
CA ARG A 157 9.12 -4.42 9.27
C ARG A 157 8.80 -3.16 8.48
N ALA A 158 7.72 -2.47 8.81
CA ALA A 158 7.21 -1.37 8.01
C ALA A 158 6.77 -0.18 8.87
N MET A 159 6.41 0.90 8.19
CA MET A 159 5.81 2.11 8.73
C MET A 159 4.78 2.66 7.76
N VAL A 160 3.78 3.36 8.28
CA VAL A 160 2.87 4.20 7.50
C VAL A 160 3.36 5.64 7.57
N VAL A 161 3.32 6.32 6.43
CA VAL A 161 3.55 7.75 6.29
C VAL A 161 2.25 8.39 5.83
N LEU A 162 1.85 9.47 6.50
CA LEU A 162 0.66 10.25 6.16
C LEU A 162 1.05 11.73 6.11
N VAL A 163 0.73 12.42 5.03
CA VAL A 163 0.90 13.88 4.91
C VAL A 163 -0.47 14.52 4.87
N VAL A 164 -0.77 15.34 5.87
CA VAL A 164 -2.06 16.04 6.01
C VAL A 164 -1.84 17.55 6.09
N PRO A 165 -2.82 18.35 5.66
CA PRO A 165 -2.74 19.80 5.83
C PRO A 165 -2.75 20.17 7.33
N PRO A 166 -2.16 21.31 7.72
CA PRO A 166 -1.89 21.66 9.12
C PRO A 166 -3.16 21.91 9.93
N GLU A 167 -4.28 22.20 9.27
CA GLU A 167 -5.59 22.32 9.93
C GLU A 167 -6.13 20.97 10.41
N ARG A 168 -5.53 19.85 9.97
CA ARG A 168 -5.95 18.52 10.39
C ARG A 168 -5.28 18.15 11.70
N VAL A 169 -6.06 18.18 12.77
CA VAL A 169 -5.62 17.71 14.09
C VAL A 169 -5.27 16.22 14.01
N VAL A 170 -3.99 15.91 14.27
CA VAL A 170 -3.44 14.56 14.15
C VAL A 170 -4.19 13.55 15.03
N SER A 171 -4.63 13.95 16.23
CA SER A 171 -5.38 13.07 17.13
C SER A 171 -6.70 12.55 16.54
N ASP A 172 -7.33 13.31 15.64
CA ASP A 172 -8.56 12.87 14.96
C ASP A 172 -8.30 11.73 13.98
N LEU A 173 -7.05 11.56 13.55
CA LEU A 173 -6.62 10.56 12.60
C LEU A 173 -6.18 9.27 13.28
N ASP A 174 -5.89 9.31 14.58
CA ASP A 174 -5.31 8.19 15.32
C ASP A 174 -6.16 6.92 15.20
N ALA A 175 -7.49 7.03 15.23
CA ALA A 175 -8.37 5.89 15.05
C ALA A 175 -8.29 5.28 13.64
N ALA A 176 -8.16 6.11 12.60
CA ALA A 176 -8.00 5.65 11.22
C ALA A 176 -6.63 4.99 11.01
N ILE A 177 -5.57 5.66 11.46
CA ILE A 177 -4.18 5.17 11.40
C ILE A 177 -4.04 3.85 12.17
N SER A 178 -4.58 3.76 13.39
CA SER A 178 -4.49 2.55 14.21
C SER A 178 -5.20 1.36 13.58
N ARG A 179 -6.41 1.56 13.03
CA ARG A 179 -7.14 0.49 12.33
C ARG A 179 -6.39 0.03 11.08
N PHE A 180 -5.86 0.99 10.31
CA PHE A 180 -5.05 0.69 9.15
C PHE A 180 -3.80 -0.12 9.53
N ALA A 181 -3.03 0.34 10.53
CA ALA A 181 -1.81 -0.34 10.96
C ALA A 181 -2.08 -1.78 11.43
N GLN A 182 -3.17 -2.00 12.19
CA GLN A 182 -3.56 -3.35 12.61
C GLN A 182 -3.95 -4.26 11.44
N ALA A 183 -4.61 -3.72 10.42
CA ALA A 183 -4.97 -4.48 9.23
C ALA A 183 -3.76 -4.77 8.36
N ALA A 184 -2.93 -3.75 8.09
CA ALA A 184 -1.72 -3.83 7.28
C ALA A 184 -0.67 -4.78 7.87
N ALA A 185 -0.50 -4.80 9.19
CA ALA A 185 0.47 -5.70 9.85
C ALA A 185 0.22 -7.17 9.49
N LYS A 186 -1.04 -7.59 9.31
CA LYS A 186 -1.40 -8.97 8.94
C LYS A 186 -0.94 -9.38 7.53
N ASP A 187 -0.68 -8.42 6.66
CA ASP A 187 -0.19 -8.65 5.30
C ASP A 187 1.33 -8.46 5.18
N LEU A 188 1.98 -7.88 6.20
CA LEU A 188 3.40 -7.52 6.20
C LEU A 188 4.28 -8.46 7.04
N ASP A 189 3.69 -9.20 7.99
CA ASP A 189 4.34 -10.26 8.78
C ASP A 189 4.24 -11.64 8.10
#